data_AF-A0A3M1FRT8-F1
#
_entry.id   AF-A0A3M1FRT8-F1
#
_cell.length_a   1.000
_cell.length_b   1.000
_cell.length_c   1.000
_cell.angle_alpha   90.00
_cell.angle_beta   90.00
_cell.angle_gamma   90.00
#
_symmetry.space_group_name_H-M   'P 1'
#
loop_
_entity.id
_entity.type
_entity.pdbx_description
1 polymer ?
#
loop_
_entity_poly.entity_id
_entity_poly.type
_entity_poly.pdbx_seq_one_letter_code
_entity_poly.pdbx_strand_id
1 'polypeptide(L)'
;GDTAQMTPLIKMHTLGHDFVPAPIHAGGLRYHGMSAQVSAIKEAGLIEAVNVHQRPIFEAALGFARSEGIIPAPETSHAVWGAMTEALKCKESGESKTIVFNLSGHGHFDLAAYEAYLSGSLEDFDYPEEAIQRSLEHLPAL
;
A
#
# COMPACT_ATOMS: atom_id res chain seq x y z
N GLY A 1 -16.47 -4.83 -1.49
CA GLY A 1 -17.38 -4.80 -2.65
C GLY A 1 -16.65 -5.30 -3.88
N ASP A 2 -17.28 -5.26 -5.02
CA ASP A 2 -16.65 -5.61 -6.29
C ASP A 2 -17.04 -4.58 -7.34
N THR A 3 -16.15 -4.36 -8.31
CA THR A 3 -16.41 -3.42 -9.40
C THR A 3 -17.59 -3.86 -10.27
N ALA A 4 -17.94 -5.15 -10.29
CA ALA A 4 -19.10 -5.67 -11.02
C ALA A 4 -20.42 -5.57 -10.23
N GLN A 5 -20.40 -5.05 -9.00
CA GLN A 5 -21.56 -4.84 -8.13
C GLN A 5 -22.40 -6.10 -7.88
N MET A 6 -21.77 -7.27 -7.86
CA MET A 6 -22.46 -8.55 -7.60
C MET A 6 -22.50 -8.91 -6.11
N THR A 7 -21.65 -8.29 -5.30
CA THR A 7 -21.61 -8.46 -3.85
C THR A 7 -22.59 -7.52 -3.15
N PRO A 8 -23.11 -7.88 -1.96
CA PRO A 8 -23.86 -6.95 -1.13
C PRO A 8 -23.06 -5.69 -0.81
N LEU A 9 -23.77 -4.59 -0.52
CA LEU A 9 -23.13 -3.37 -0.04
C LEU A 9 -22.49 -3.61 1.33
N ILE A 10 -21.25 -3.13 1.47
CA ILE A 10 -20.43 -3.30 2.67
C ILE A 10 -19.88 -1.94 3.06
N LYS A 11 -20.07 -1.55 4.34
CA LYS A 11 -19.48 -0.32 4.89
C LYS A 11 -17.96 -0.49 5.01
N MET A 12 -17.21 0.36 4.33
CA MET A 12 -15.75 0.38 4.34
C MET A 12 -15.20 1.75 3.95
N HIS A 13 -13.94 2.01 4.29
CA HIS A 13 -13.18 3.07 3.62
C HIS A 13 -12.98 2.68 2.16
N THR A 14 -13.26 3.60 1.24
CA THR A 14 -13.19 3.35 -0.19
C THR A 14 -12.90 4.62 -1.00
N LEU A 15 -12.25 4.44 -2.15
CA LEU A 15 -12.07 5.43 -3.21
C LEU A 15 -13.21 5.39 -4.26
N GLY A 16 -14.27 4.61 -4.01
CA GLY A 16 -15.34 4.29 -4.97
C GLY A 16 -15.04 3.05 -5.82
N HIS A 17 -16.07 2.27 -6.15
CA HIS A 17 -15.89 0.94 -6.76
C HIS A 17 -15.42 0.98 -8.23
N ASP A 18 -15.59 2.14 -8.86
CA ASP A 18 -15.17 2.53 -10.21
C ASP A 18 -13.80 3.21 -10.24
N PHE A 19 -13.11 3.32 -9.10
CA PHE A 19 -11.73 3.76 -9.04
C PHE A 19 -10.83 2.87 -9.92
N VAL A 20 -10.02 3.53 -10.76
CA VAL A 20 -9.01 2.88 -11.60
C VAL A 20 -7.64 3.44 -11.24
N PRO A 21 -6.68 2.62 -10.78
CA PRO A 21 -5.33 3.07 -10.44
C PRO A 21 -4.57 3.55 -11.68
N ALA A 22 -3.52 4.35 -11.46
CA ALA A 22 -2.67 4.84 -12.54
C ALA A 22 -1.98 3.68 -13.31
N PRO A 23 -1.86 3.74 -14.65
CA PRO A 23 -1.21 2.68 -15.44
C PRO A 23 0.26 2.44 -15.09
N ILE A 24 0.95 3.48 -14.60
CA ILE A 24 2.36 3.43 -14.18
C ILE A 24 2.57 2.88 -12.75
N HIS A 25 1.49 2.49 -12.08
CA HIS A 25 1.53 1.99 -10.71
C HIS A 25 2.02 0.53 -10.68
N ALA A 26 3.23 0.32 -10.18
CA ALA A 26 3.87 -0.99 -10.06
C ALA A 26 3.96 -1.48 -8.60
N GLY A 27 3.54 -0.67 -7.62
CA GLY A 27 3.56 -1.01 -6.20
C GLY A 27 2.51 -2.03 -5.75
N GLY A 28 1.56 -2.43 -6.61
CA GLY A 28 0.46 -3.31 -6.21
C GLY A 28 -0.62 -2.57 -5.41
N LEU A 29 -1.35 -3.25 -4.51
CA LEU A 29 -2.40 -2.64 -3.65
C LEU A 29 -3.42 -1.75 -4.38
N ARG A 30 -3.91 -2.24 -5.53
CA ARG A 30 -4.77 -1.49 -6.46
C ARG A 30 -6.25 -1.46 -6.09
N TYR A 31 -6.64 -2.21 -5.07
CA TYR A 31 -8.03 -2.38 -4.71
C TYR A 31 -8.58 -1.10 -4.07
N HIS A 32 -9.80 -0.72 -4.44
CA HIS A 32 -10.40 0.58 -4.12
C HIS A 32 -10.87 0.75 -2.67
N GLY A 33 -10.69 -0.24 -1.79
CA GLY A 33 -11.26 -0.20 -0.45
C GLY A 33 -10.53 -1.06 0.56
N MET A 34 -10.82 -0.79 1.83
CA MET A 34 -10.35 -1.61 2.94
C MET A 34 -11.43 -2.64 3.30
N SER A 35 -11.07 -3.73 3.97
CA SER A 35 -12.11 -4.63 4.49
C SER A 35 -12.97 -3.91 5.53
N ALA A 36 -14.22 -4.36 5.72
CA ALA A 36 -15.12 -3.76 6.71
C ALA A 36 -14.54 -3.78 8.13
N GLN A 37 -13.87 -4.89 8.49
CA GLN A 37 -13.25 -5.04 9.80
C GLN A 37 -12.09 -4.06 10.00
N VAL A 38 -11.19 -3.96 9.02
CA VAL A 38 -10.05 -3.02 9.09
C VAL A 38 -10.56 -1.56 9.09
N SER A 39 -11.62 -1.28 8.33
CA SER A 39 -12.28 0.03 8.34
C SER A 39 -12.87 0.37 9.71
N ALA A 40 -13.55 -0.59 10.36
CA ALA A 40 -14.16 -0.39 11.66
C ALA A 40 -13.11 -0.15 12.75
N ILE A 41 -12.01 -0.91 12.78
CA ILE A 41 -10.94 -0.70 13.77
C ILE A 41 -10.18 0.61 13.53
N LYS A 42 -10.08 1.07 12.27
CA LYS A 42 -9.53 2.39 11.94
C LYS A 42 -10.42 3.51 12.47
N GLU A 43 -11.72 3.43 12.22
CA GLU A 43 -12.71 4.41 12.72
C GLU A 43 -12.76 4.44 14.26
N ALA A 44 -12.56 3.29 14.90
CA ALA A 44 -12.46 3.19 16.35
C ALA A 44 -11.13 3.73 16.93
N GLY A 45 -10.20 4.21 16.10
CA GLY A 45 -8.91 4.74 16.53
C GLY A 45 -7.93 3.68 17.06
N LEU A 46 -8.14 2.39 16.74
CA LEU A 46 -7.31 1.29 17.23
C LEU A 46 -6.07 1.02 16.37
N ILE A 47 -6.07 1.53 15.13
CA ILE A 47 -4.94 1.43 14.21
C ILE A 47 -4.64 2.76 13.53
N GLU A 48 -3.38 2.93 13.18
CA GLU A 48 -2.92 4.00 12.29
C GLU A 48 -2.98 3.54 10.83
N ALA A 49 -3.11 4.50 9.92
CA ALA A 49 -3.09 4.23 8.48
C ALA A 49 -2.08 5.19 7.87
N VAL A 50 -1.21 4.66 7.02
CA VAL A 50 -0.18 5.41 6.31
C VAL A 50 -0.26 5.07 4.83
N ASN A 51 0.03 6.05 3.99
CA ASN A 51 0.26 5.86 2.56
C ASN A 51 1.70 6.26 2.24
N VAL A 52 2.25 5.65 1.21
CA VAL A 52 3.61 5.91 0.74
C VAL A 52 3.61 5.75 -0.77
N HIS A 53 4.40 6.57 -1.46
CA HIS A 53 4.59 6.42 -2.89
C HIS A 53 5.41 5.17 -3.22
N GLN A 54 5.44 4.80 -4.51
CA GLN A 54 6.07 3.56 -4.93
C GLN A 54 7.60 3.59 -4.89
N ARG A 55 8.26 4.72 -5.17
CA ARG A 55 9.73 4.74 -5.14
C ARG A 55 10.31 4.44 -3.74
N PRO A 56 9.82 5.03 -2.63
CA PRO A 56 10.32 4.70 -1.29
C PRO A 56 10.17 3.23 -0.90
N ILE A 57 9.08 2.56 -1.32
CA ILE A 57 8.91 1.13 -1.01
C ILE A 57 9.90 0.26 -1.76
N PHE A 58 10.25 0.60 -3.01
CA PHE A 58 11.26 -0.15 -3.77
C PHE A 58 12.67 0.09 -3.24
N GLU A 59 12.97 1.30 -2.77
CA GLU A 59 14.22 1.59 -2.05
C GLU A 59 14.36 0.70 -0.81
N ALA A 60 13.31 0.67 0.04
CA ALA A 60 13.25 -0.18 1.21
C ALA A 60 13.36 -1.67 0.86
N ALA A 61 12.69 -2.10 -0.20
CA ALA A 61 12.72 -3.48 -0.67
C ALA A 61 14.12 -3.93 -1.11
N LEU A 62 14.86 -3.08 -1.83
CA LEU A 62 16.24 -3.39 -2.20
C LEU A 62 17.16 -3.44 -0.99
N GLY A 63 16.98 -2.53 -0.03
CA GLY A 63 17.71 -2.55 1.23
C GLY A 63 17.47 -3.86 2.01
N PHE A 64 16.21 -4.27 2.11
CA PHE A 64 15.81 -5.52 2.74
C PHE A 64 16.37 -6.74 2.01
N ALA A 65 16.24 -6.81 0.69
CA ALA A 65 16.76 -7.93 -0.11
C ALA A 65 18.27 -8.08 0.00
N ARG A 66 19.02 -6.97 0.04
CA ARG A 66 20.47 -6.97 0.24
C ARG A 66 20.90 -7.42 1.63
N SER A 67 20.07 -7.17 2.64
CA SER A 67 20.39 -7.48 4.04
C SER A 67 19.94 -8.88 4.45
N GLU A 68 18.73 -9.28 4.03
CA GLU A 68 18.05 -10.50 4.46
C GLU A 68 18.01 -11.60 3.39
N GLY A 69 18.40 -11.30 2.15
CA GLY A 69 18.44 -12.27 1.05
C GLY A 69 17.07 -12.65 0.48
N ILE A 70 16.00 -11.95 0.85
CA ILE A 70 14.63 -12.19 0.37
C ILE A 70 14.18 -11.02 -0.49
N ILE A 71 13.69 -11.28 -1.70
CA ILE A 71 13.04 -10.30 -2.55
C ILE A 71 11.56 -10.24 -2.16
N PRO A 72 11.05 -9.18 -1.49
CA PRO A 72 9.64 -9.07 -1.14
C PRO A 72 8.77 -8.81 -2.38
N ALA A 73 7.48 -9.12 -2.34
CA ALA A 73 6.56 -8.63 -3.38
C ALA A 73 6.38 -7.10 -3.27
N PRO A 74 6.07 -6.35 -4.35
CA PRO A 74 5.80 -4.91 -4.28
C PRO A 74 4.77 -4.51 -3.22
N GLU A 75 3.71 -5.31 -3.04
CA GLU A 75 2.72 -5.11 -1.96
C GLU A 75 3.37 -5.24 -0.58
N THR A 76 4.24 -6.23 -0.42
CA THR A 76 4.93 -6.51 0.85
C THR A 76 5.97 -5.43 1.18
N SER A 77 6.56 -4.81 0.17
CA SER A 77 7.53 -3.72 0.30
C SER A 77 6.97 -2.51 1.06
N HIS A 78 5.65 -2.30 1.08
CA HIS A 78 5.01 -1.29 1.91
C HIS A 78 5.22 -1.55 3.42
N ALA A 79 5.05 -2.81 3.84
CA ALA A 79 5.26 -3.22 5.22
C ALA A 79 6.74 -3.22 5.60
N VAL A 80 7.63 -3.59 4.66
CA VAL A 80 9.08 -3.47 4.84
C VAL A 80 9.48 -2.02 5.07
N TRP A 81 9.00 -1.10 4.22
CA TRP A 81 9.23 0.34 4.39
C TRP A 81 8.73 0.86 5.74
N GLY A 82 7.53 0.45 6.16
CA GLY A 82 7.00 0.81 7.48
C GLY A 82 7.86 0.30 8.63
N ALA A 83 8.27 -0.96 8.59
CA ALA A 83 9.12 -1.56 9.61
C ALA A 83 10.50 -0.87 9.70
N MET A 84 11.12 -0.57 8.55
CA MET A 84 12.38 0.17 8.49
C MET A 84 12.22 1.60 9.05
N THR A 85 11.11 2.27 8.74
CA THR A 85 10.81 3.61 9.26
C THR A 85 10.69 3.59 10.79
N GLU A 86 9.97 2.63 11.36
CA GLU A 86 9.87 2.48 12.82
C GLU A 86 11.22 2.13 13.46
N ALA A 87 12.05 1.31 12.80
CA ALA A 87 13.39 1.01 13.27
C ALA A 87 14.31 2.25 13.29
N LEU A 88 14.20 3.12 12.29
CA LEU A 88 14.93 4.40 12.26
C LEU A 88 14.47 5.34 13.37
N LYS A 89 13.16 5.43 13.63
CA LYS A 89 12.64 6.20 14.78
C LYS A 89 13.19 5.68 16.12
N CYS A 90 13.26 4.35 16.30
CA CYS A 90 13.85 3.73 17.49
C CYS A 90 15.34 4.08 17.63
N LYS A 91 16.09 4.13 16.52
CA LYS A 91 17.49 4.57 16.51
C LYS A 91 17.63 6.04 16.93
N GLU A 92 16.75 6.91 16.46
CA GLU A 92 16.75 8.34 16.79
C GLU A 92 16.36 8.60 18.24
N SER A 93 15.36 7.88 18.77
CA SER A 93 14.91 8.01 20.16
C SER A 93 15.80 7.29 21.17
N GLY A 94 16.59 6.31 20.72
CA GLY A 94 17.35 5.41 21.58
C GLY A 94 16.50 4.32 22.26
N GLU A 95 15.22 4.21 21.91
CA GLU A 95 14.32 3.20 22.46
C GLU A 95 14.50 1.85 21.76
N SER A 96 14.62 0.76 22.53
CA SER A 96 14.62 -0.59 21.99
C SER A 96 13.19 -1.13 21.93
N LYS A 97 12.71 -1.45 20.72
CA LYS A 97 11.38 -2.04 20.49
C LYS A 97 11.49 -3.28 19.61
N THR A 98 10.59 -4.23 19.85
CA THR A 98 10.38 -5.36 18.93
C THR A 98 9.37 -4.94 17.87
N ILE A 99 9.80 -4.92 16.61
CA ILE A 99 8.95 -4.60 15.46
C ILE A 99 8.61 -5.91 14.76
N VAL A 100 7.31 -6.18 14.62
CA VAL A 100 6.81 -7.33 13.85
C VAL A 100 6.04 -6.78 12.66
N PHE A 101 6.36 -7.27 11.47
CA PHE A 101 5.63 -6.95 10.25
C PHE A 101 5.31 -8.22 9.47
N ASN A 102 4.27 -8.17 8.64
CA ASN A 102 3.86 -9.30 7.83
C ASN A 102 4.61 -9.28 6.48
N LEU A 103 5.46 -10.28 6.24
CA LEU A 103 6.07 -10.52 4.95
C LEU A 103 5.09 -11.34 4.06
N SER A 104 4.11 -10.66 3.48
CA SER A 104 2.96 -11.32 2.83
C SER A 104 3.27 -12.12 1.56
N GLY A 105 4.39 -11.88 0.89
CA GLY A 105 4.75 -12.58 -0.34
C GLY A 105 6.15 -12.23 -0.86
N HIS A 106 6.62 -13.01 -1.84
CA HIS A 106 7.90 -12.82 -2.50
C HIS A 106 7.77 -12.16 -3.88
N GLY A 107 8.79 -11.45 -4.34
CA GLY A 107 8.79 -10.70 -5.60
C GLY A 107 9.39 -11.42 -6.80
N HIS A 108 9.62 -12.74 -6.74
CA HIS A 108 10.24 -13.51 -7.84
C HIS A 108 9.52 -13.38 -9.18
N PHE A 109 8.22 -13.05 -9.18
CA PHE A 109 7.42 -12.87 -10.40
C PHE A 109 7.10 -11.39 -10.69
N ASP A 110 7.61 -10.48 -9.86
CA ASP A 110 7.39 -9.03 -9.96
C ASP A 110 8.67 -8.28 -10.39
N LEU A 111 9.63 -9.01 -10.97
CA LEU A 111 10.95 -8.47 -11.33
C LEU A 111 10.87 -7.32 -12.33
N ALA A 112 9.82 -7.24 -13.15
CA ALA A 112 9.59 -6.11 -14.05
C ALA A 112 9.39 -4.78 -13.28
N ALA A 113 8.74 -4.82 -12.12
CA ALA A 113 8.55 -3.64 -11.28
C ALA A 113 9.88 -3.20 -10.62
N TYR A 114 10.69 -4.18 -10.19
CA TYR A 114 12.05 -3.93 -9.72
C TYR A 114 12.94 -3.34 -10.81
N GLU A 115 12.87 -3.86 -12.03
CA GLU A 115 13.61 -3.33 -13.18
C GLU A 115 13.20 -1.90 -13.49
N ALA A 116 11.90 -1.58 -13.45
CA ALA A 116 11.42 -0.21 -13.63
C ALA A 116 12.02 0.76 -12.59
N TYR A 117 12.09 0.34 -11.32
CA TYR A 117 12.76 1.12 -10.29
C TYR A 117 14.27 1.26 -10.53
N LEU A 118 14.97 0.16 -10.81
CA LEU A 118 16.42 0.14 -10.99
C LEU A 118 16.88 0.93 -12.23
N SER A 119 16.07 0.94 -13.29
CA SER A 119 16.30 1.74 -14.50
C SER A 119 15.94 3.22 -14.33
N GLY A 120 15.34 3.61 -13.20
CA GLY A 120 14.89 4.97 -12.94
C GLY A 120 13.63 5.38 -13.73
N SER A 121 12.92 4.41 -14.33
CA SER A 121 11.69 4.65 -15.08
C SER A 121 10.42 4.63 -14.22
N LEU A 122 10.53 4.25 -12.95
CA LEU A 122 9.43 4.27 -12.01
C LEU A 122 9.21 5.67 -11.43
N GLU A 123 8.04 6.25 -11.68
CA GLU A 123 7.67 7.59 -11.23
C GLU A 123 6.63 7.54 -10.11
N ASP A 124 6.75 8.43 -9.13
CA ASP A 124 5.66 8.61 -8.15
C ASP A 124 4.51 9.37 -8.81
N PHE A 125 3.27 8.95 -8.52
CA PHE A 125 2.07 9.54 -9.09
C PHE A 125 1.06 9.85 -8.00
N ASP A 126 0.65 11.12 -7.95
CA ASP A 126 -0.48 11.57 -7.16
C ASP A 126 -1.76 11.40 -7.96
N TYR A 127 -2.67 10.57 -7.46
CA TYR A 127 -3.95 10.38 -8.11
C TYR A 127 -4.81 11.64 -7.98
N PRO A 128 -5.42 12.17 -9.07
CA PRO A 128 -6.18 13.41 -9.00
C PRO A 128 -7.37 13.32 -8.03
N GLU A 129 -7.48 14.27 -7.12
CA GLU A 129 -8.57 14.33 -6.12
C GLU A 129 -9.94 14.42 -6.80
N GLU A 130 -10.04 15.13 -7.93
CA GLU A 130 -11.28 15.24 -8.70
C GLU A 130 -11.70 13.92 -9.33
N ALA A 131 -10.75 13.01 -9.60
CA ALA A 131 -11.08 11.66 -10.06
C ALA A 131 -11.60 10.80 -8.92
N ILE A 132 -11.06 10.94 -7.70
CA ILE A 132 -11.57 10.27 -6.50
C ILE A 132 -12.99 10.76 -6.19
N GLN A 133 -13.22 12.08 -6.18
CA GLN A 133 -14.56 12.60 -5.87
C GLN A 133 -15.63 12.13 -6.85
N ARG A 134 -15.33 12.13 -8.16
CA ARG A 134 -16.26 11.58 -9.17
C ARG A 134 -16.63 10.12 -8.91
N SER A 135 -15.65 9.31 -8.49
CA SER A 135 -15.86 7.90 -8.12
C SER A 135 -16.71 7.77 -6.85
N LEU A 136 -16.55 8.68 -5.88
CA LEU A 136 -17.35 8.72 -4.66
C LEU A 136 -18.81 9.16 -4.91
N GLU A 137 -19.08 10.01 -5.90
CA GLU A 137 -20.44 10.45 -6.26
C GLU A 137 -21.34 9.30 -6.72
N HIS A 138 -20.75 8.20 -7.22
CA HIS A 138 -21.49 7.02 -7.65
C HIS A 138 -21.82 6.04 -6.51
N LEU A 139 -21.40 6.34 -5.28
CA LEU A 139 -21.74 5.51 -4.12
C LEU A 139 -23.22 5.69 -3.73
N PRO A 140 -23.88 4.61 -3.24
CA PRO A 140 -25.24 4.73 -2.75
C PRO A 140 -25.30 5.69 -1.55
N ALA A 141 -26.33 6.54 -1.53
CA ALA A 141 -26.62 7.38 -0.37
C ALA A 141 -26.95 6.50 0.85
N LEU A 142 -26.32 6.81 1.99
CA LEU A 142 -26.61 6.20 3.29
C LEU A 142 -27.84 6.82 3.95
#